data_AF-A0A2K4FGA5-F1
#
_entry.id   AF-A0A2K4FGA5-F1
#
_cell.length_a   1.000
_cell.length_b   1.000
_cell.length_c   1.000
_cell.angle_alpha   90.00
_cell.angle_beta   90.00
_cell.angle_gamma   90.00
#
_symmetry.space_group_name_H-M   'P 1'
#
loop_
_entity.id
_entity.type
_entity.pdbx_description
1 polymer ?
#
loop_
_entity_poly.entity_id
_entity_poly.type
_entity_poly.pdbx_seq_one_letter_code
_entity_poly.pdbx_strand_id
1 'polypeptide(L)'
;TGIGAIILMDSQIDHTTGLLSLREGCPHQVWCTDMVHEDLSTGFPLFNMLTHWNGGLSWNRIELDQSFTIAACPNLRFTPLPLRSAAPPYSPHRFDPHPGDNIGLIVEDLRT
;
A
#
# COMPACT_ATOMS: atom_id res chain seq x y z
N THR A 1 -3.08 8.77 16.78
CA THR A 1 -4.06 7.79 16.24
C THR A 1 -3.64 6.40 16.69
N GLY A 2 -4.57 5.45 16.81
CA GLY A 2 -4.26 4.03 17.08
C GLY A 2 -3.78 3.23 15.86
N ILE A 3 -3.81 3.84 14.67
CA ILE A 3 -3.31 3.25 13.42
C ILE A 3 -1.79 3.46 13.36
N GLY A 4 -1.02 2.37 13.45
CA GLY A 4 0.44 2.41 13.40
C GLY A 4 1.03 2.43 11.99
N ALA A 5 0.37 1.78 11.04
CA ALA A 5 0.70 1.75 9.61
C ALA A 5 -0.51 1.24 8.81
N ILE A 6 -0.46 1.42 7.50
CA ILE A 6 -1.47 0.95 6.54
C ILE A 6 -0.74 0.12 5.49
N ILE A 7 -1.27 -1.05 5.14
CA ILE A 7 -0.75 -1.90 4.06
C ILE A 7 -1.81 -1.95 2.96
N LEU A 8 -1.43 -1.65 1.72
CA LEU A 8 -2.30 -1.74 0.56
C LEU A 8 -1.89 -2.95 -0.27
N MET A 9 -2.87 -3.81 -0.56
CA MET A 9 -2.68 -5.04 -1.33
C MET A 9 -2.87 -4.84 -2.84
N ASP A 10 -3.52 -3.74 -3.21
CA ASP A 10 -3.76 -3.30 -4.58
C ASP A 10 -4.11 -1.79 -4.58
N SER A 11 -4.37 -1.24 -5.76
CA SER A 11 -4.73 0.16 -5.98
C SER A 11 -6.24 0.37 -6.18
N GLN A 12 -7.12 -0.57 -5.83
CA GLN A 12 -8.56 -0.40 -6.10
C GLN A 12 -9.16 0.76 -5.29
N ILE A 13 -10.17 1.44 -5.85
CA ILE A 13 -10.77 2.65 -5.24
C ILE A 13 -11.35 2.34 -3.86
N ASP A 14 -12.07 1.23 -3.73
CA ASP A 14 -12.68 0.76 -2.49
C ASP A 14 -11.65 0.38 -1.42
N HIS A 15 -10.45 -0.06 -1.80
CA HIS A 15 -9.36 -0.38 -0.89
C HIS A 15 -8.50 0.83 -0.48
N THR A 16 -8.56 1.95 -1.24
CA THR A 16 -7.62 3.08 -1.07
C THR A 16 -8.27 4.40 -0.70
N THR A 17 -9.55 4.62 -1.03
CA THR A 17 -10.26 5.89 -0.79
C THR A 17 -10.30 6.28 0.70
N GLY A 18 -10.26 5.30 1.61
CA GLY A 18 -10.21 5.53 3.05
C GLY A 18 -9.04 6.44 3.49
N LEU A 19 -7.93 6.45 2.75
CA LEU A 19 -6.76 7.31 3.02
C LEU A 19 -7.12 8.80 3.02
N LEU A 20 -8.06 9.23 2.17
CA LEU A 20 -8.50 10.62 2.11
C LEU A 20 -9.13 11.08 3.43
N SER A 21 -9.82 10.19 4.13
CA SER A 21 -10.48 10.46 5.41
C SER A 21 -9.51 10.46 6.59
N LEU A 22 -8.26 10.04 6.39
CA LEU A 22 -7.22 9.99 7.43
C LEU A 22 -6.28 11.20 7.38
N ARG A 23 -6.46 12.13 6.44
CA ARG A 23 -5.56 13.26 6.16
C ARG A 23 -5.26 14.16 7.38
N GLU A 24 -6.21 14.36 8.29
CA GLU A 24 -6.02 15.15 9.50
C GLU A 24 -5.02 14.49 10.49
N GLY A 25 -4.76 13.19 10.32
CA GLY A 25 -3.82 12.42 11.12
C GLY A 25 -2.45 12.23 10.48
N CYS A 26 -2.18 12.83 9.31
CA CYS A 26 -0.88 12.70 8.64
C CYS A 26 0.29 13.22 9.51
N PRO A 27 1.50 12.65 9.39
CA PRO A 27 1.89 11.67 8.37
C PRO A 27 1.50 10.22 8.69
N HIS A 28 1.21 9.43 7.66
CA HIS A 28 0.92 7.98 7.78
C HIS A 28 1.98 7.13 7.09
N GLN A 29 2.35 6.01 7.71
CA GLN A 29 3.21 4.99 7.10
C GLN A 29 2.36 4.08 6.21
N VAL A 30 2.57 4.14 4.89
CA VAL A 30 1.82 3.35 3.91
C VAL A 30 2.75 2.39 3.20
N TRP A 31 2.44 1.10 3.29
CA TRP A 31 3.16 0.02 2.64
C TRP A 31 2.42 -0.43 1.39
N CYS A 32 3.09 -0.39 0.25
CA CYS A 32 2.55 -0.92 -1.01
C CYS A 32 3.68 -1.25 -2.00
N THR A 33 3.35 -2.05 -3.02
CA THR A 33 4.25 -2.36 -4.13
C THR A 33 4.50 -1.13 -5.01
N ASP A 34 5.47 -1.20 -5.91
CA ASP A 34 5.71 -0.15 -6.92
C ASP A 34 4.50 0.14 -7.77
N MET A 35 3.86 -0.91 -8.31
CA MET A 35 2.73 -0.76 -9.22
C MET A 35 1.56 -0.02 -8.55
N VAL A 36 1.30 -0.34 -7.28
CA VAL A 36 0.29 0.37 -6.49
C VAL A 36 0.72 1.81 -6.20
N HIS A 37 1.99 2.06 -5.88
CA HIS A 37 2.49 3.41 -5.67
C HIS A 37 2.41 4.26 -6.96
N GLU A 38 2.69 3.68 -8.13
CA GLU A 38 2.56 4.34 -9.43
C GLU A 38 1.12 4.74 -9.71
N ASP A 39 0.16 3.81 -9.59
CA ASP A 39 -1.27 4.10 -9.74
C ASP A 39 -1.72 5.21 -8.78
N LEU A 40 -1.27 5.13 -7.52
CA LEU A 40 -1.61 6.07 -6.46
C LEU A 40 -0.80 7.39 -6.49
N SER A 41 0.09 7.54 -7.47
CA SER A 41 0.83 8.77 -7.77
C SER A 41 0.49 9.34 -9.15
N THR A 42 -0.36 8.66 -9.93
CA THR A 42 -0.72 9.06 -11.29
C THR A 42 -2.24 9.05 -11.49
N GLY A 43 -2.85 7.90 -11.81
CA GLY A 43 -4.26 7.78 -12.15
C GLY A 43 -5.21 8.11 -11.00
N PHE A 44 -4.85 7.76 -9.76
CA PHE A 44 -5.55 8.20 -8.56
C PHE A 44 -4.54 8.76 -7.55
N PRO A 45 -4.11 10.02 -7.71
CA PRO A 45 -2.84 10.53 -7.17
C PRO A 45 -2.88 10.86 -5.66
N LEU A 46 -3.27 9.89 -4.81
CA LEU A 46 -3.39 10.02 -3.37
C LEU A 46 -2.08 10.43 -2.68
N PHE A 47 -0.94 9.87 -3.09
CA PHE A 47 0.36 10.24 -2.53
C PHE A 47 0.65 11.72 -2.77
N ASN A 48 0.41 12.21 -4.00
CA ASN A 48 0.61 13.61 -4.36
C ASN A 48 -0.38 14.53 -3.64
N MET A 49 -1.67 14.19 -3.67
CA MET A 49 -2.73 14.99 -3.07
C MET A 49 -2.54 15.18 -1.56
N LEU A 50 -2.17 14.11 -0.85
CA LEU A 50 -2.06 14.15 0.60
C LEU A 50 -0.75 14.76 1.10
N THR A 51 0.26 15.00 0.25
CA THR A 51 1.47 15.76 0.66
C THR A 51 1.15 17.11 1.30
N HIS A 52 0.05 17.73 0.90
CA HIS A 52 -0.43 19.01 1.43
C HIS A 52 -0.94 18.94 2.88
N TRP A 53 -1.12 17.74 3.45
CA TRP A 53 -1.49 17.52 4.84
C TRP A 53 -0.30 16.99 5.64
N ASN A 54 0.45 17.89 6.29
CA ASN A 54 1.54 17.56 7.22
C ASN A 54 2.48 16.43 6.74
N GLY A 55 2.92 16.50 5.48
CA GLY A 55 3.82 15.50 4.86
C GLY A 55 3.11 14.32 4.19
N GLY A 56 1.83 14.10 4.44
CA GLY A 56 1.00 13.15 3.70
C GLY A 56 1.26 11.68 4.02
N LEU A 57 1.47 10.88 2.96
CA LEU A 57 1.71 9.45 3.04
C LEU A 57 3.20 9.16 2.84
N SER A 58 3.83 8.56 3.84
CA SER A 58 5.21 8.07 3.76
C SER A 58 5.21 6.67 3.15
N TRP A 59 5.63 6.56 1.90
CA TRP A 59 5.69 5.29 1.19
C TRP A 59 6.79 4.39 1.75
N ASN A 60 6.42 3.14 2.02
CA ASN A 60 7.32 2.04 2.33
C ASN A 60 7.09 0.95 1.27
N ARG A 61 8.15 0.57 0.56
CA ARG A 61 8.06 -0.35 -0.55
C ARG A 61 7.88 -1.79 -0.07
N ILE A 62 6.96 -2.51 -0.72
CA ILE A 62 6.85 -3.97 -0.59
C ILE A 62 7.57 -4.61 -1.78
N GLU A 63 8.69 -5.26 -1.51
CA GLU A 63 9.39 -6.12 -2.48
C GLU A 63 8.66 -7.46 -2.58
N LEU A 64 8.37 -7.94 -3.80
CA LEU A 64 7.50 -9.11 -4.02
C LEU A 64 8.07 -10.44 -3.54
N ASP A 65 9.38 -10.50 -3.31
CA ASP A 65 10.13 -11.69 -2.92
C ASP A 65 10.71 -11.60 -1.49
N GLN A 66 10.40 -10.53 -0.75
CA GLN A 66 10.94 -10.31 0.59
C GLN A 66 9.84 -10.10 1.63
N SER A 67 9.97 -10.81 2.74
CA SER A 67 9.17 -10.53 3.92
C SER A 67 9.61 -9.22 4.58
N PHE A 68 8.68 -8.55 5.25
CA PHE A 68 8.94 -7.33 6.00
C PHE A 68 8.25 -7.34 7.37
N THR A 69 8.67 -6.43 8.23
CA THR A 69 8.09 -6.19 9.55
C THR A 69 7.78 -4.72 9.72
N ILE A 70 6.74 -4.39 10.46
CA ILE A 70 6.36 -3.00 10.77
C ILE A 70 6.72 -2.70 12.22
N ALA A 71 7.39 -1.57 12.47
CA ALA A 71 7.88 -1.20 13.80
C ALA A 71 6.78 -1.14 14.88
N ALA A 72 5.54 -0.80 14.49
CA ALA A 72 4.39 -0.77 15.40
C ALA A 72 3.94 -2.17 15.87
N CYS A 73 4.31 -3.23 15.14
CA CYS A 73 4.01 -4.63 15.45
C CYS A 73 5.22 -5.52 15.10
N PRO A 74 6.34 -5.39 15.83
CA PRO A 74 7.63 -5.95 15.43
C PRO A 74 7.67 -7.49 15.41
N ASN A 75 6.69 -8.13 16.05
CA ASN A 75 6.57 -9.58 16.09
C ASN A 75 5.73 -10.14 14.94
N LEU A 76 5.15 -9.30 14.09
CA LEU A 76 4.40 -9.74 12.91
C LEU A 76 5.32 -9.68 11.68
N ARG A 77 5.54 -10.84 11.06
CA ARG A 77 6.20 -10.95 9.77
C ARG A 77 5.14 -11.02 8.67
N PHE A 78 5.27 -10.12 7.70
CA PHE A 78 4.42 -10.06 6.51
C PHE A 78 5.20 -10.61 5.33
N THR A 79 4.64 -11.59 4.63
CA THR A 79 5.23 -12.13 3.40
C THR A 79 4.26 -11.91 2.24
N PRO A 80 4.61 -11.08 1.24
CA PRO A 80 3.76 -10.86 0.09
C PRO A 80 3.68 -12.12 -0.77
N LEU A 81 2.47 -12.40 -1.28
CA LEU A 81 2.23 -13.45 -2.25
C LEU A 81 1.67 -12.80 -3.52
N PRO A 82 2.46 -12.66 -4.61
CA PRO A 82 1.95 -12.12 -5.86
C PRO A 82 0.75 -12.91 -6.37
N LEU A 83 -0.33 -12.22 -6.70
CA LEU A 83 -1.54 -12.82 -7.28
C LEU A 83 -1.64 -12.51 -8.77
N ARG A 84 -2.67 -13.03 -9.42
CA ARG A 84 -2.98 -12.64 -10.80
C ARG A 84 -3.28 -11.15 -10.84
N SER A 85 -2.46 -10.42 -11.59
CA SER A 85 -2.57 -8.98 -11.79
C SER A 85 -3.84 -8.58 -12.54
N ALA A 86 -4.53 -7.60 -11.98
CA ALA A 86 -5.73 -6.96 -12.50
C ALA A 86 -5.80 -5.51 -11.97
N ALA A 87 -4.96 -4.64 -12.53
CA ALA A 87 -4.95 -3.22 -12.22
C ALA A 87 -6.34 -2.57 -12.43
N PRO A 88 -6.71 -1.56 -11.64
CA PRO A 88 -8.04 -0.96 -11.65
C PRO A 88 -8.33 -0.20 -12.95
N PRO A 89 -9.61 0.09 -13.27
CA PRO A 89 -10.00 0.78 -14.50
C PRO A 89 -9.33 2.12 -14.79
N TYR A 90 -8.89 2.83 -13.76
CA TYR A 90 -8.25 4.15 -13.86
C TYR A 90 -6.72 4.06 -14.07
N SER A 91 -6.13 2.88 -13.85
CA SER A 91 -4.69 2.67 -13.93
C SER A 91 -4.17 2.97 -15.34
N PRO A 92 -3.04 3.70 -15.48
CA PRO A 92 -2.39 3.93 -16.78
C PRO A 92 -2.01 2.63 -17.49
N HIS A 93 -1.68 1.58 -16.74
CA HIS A 93 -1.28 0.26 -17.25
C HIS A 93 -2.38 -0.81 -17.11
N ARG A 94 -3.66 -0.42 -17.02
CA ARG A 94 -4.80 -1.36 -16.91
C ARG A 94 -4.75 -2.53 -17.90
N PHE A 95 -4.36 -2.27 -19.15
CA PHE A 95 -4.31 -3.27 -20.23
C PHE A 95 -2.95 -3.96 -20.37
N ASP A 96 -2.01 -3.65 -19.48
CA ASP A 96 -0.65 -4.20 -19.42
C ASP A 96 -0.36 -4.62 -17.97
N PRO A 97 -0.90 -5.77 -17.53
CA PRO A 97 -0.83 -6.19 -16.13
C PRO A 97 0.59 -6.56 -15.69
N HIS A 98 1.02 -6.06 -14.54
CA HIS A 98 2.37 -6.26 -14.01
C HIS A 98 2.35 -7.00 -12.66
N PRO A 99 3.33 -7.87 -12.36
CA PRO A 99 3.47 -8.43 -11.03
C PRO A 99 3.51 -7.33 -9.96
N GLY A 100 2.71 -7.48 -8.92
CA GLY A 100 2.59 -6.49 -7.85
C GLY A 100 1.38 -5.56 -7.96
N ASP A 101 0.60 -5.62 -9.04
CA ASP A 101 -0.74 -4.98 -9.08
C ASP A 101 -1.64 -5.48 -7.95
N ASN A 102 -1.55 -6.78 -7.63
CA ASN A 102 -2.31 -7.43 -6.57
C ASN A 102 -1.41 -8.40 -5.80
N ILE A 103 -1.48 -8.33 -4.47
CA ILE A 103 -0.80 -9.27 -3.57
C ILE A 103 -1.78 -9.83 -2.54
N GLY A 104 -1.56 -11.07 -2.14
CA GLY A 104 -1.99 -11.58 -0.83
C GLY A 104 -0.91 -11.33 0.22
N LEU A 105 -1.25 -11.55 1.49
CA LEU A 105 -0.30 -11.49 2.59
C LEU A 105 -0.40 -12.74 3.44
N ILE A 106 0.74 -13.39 3.67
CA ILE A 106 0.90 -14.32 4.79
C ILE A 106 1.37 -13.50 5.98
N VAL A 107 0.66 -13.59 7.10
CA VAL A 107 1.00 -12.89 8.35
C VAL A 107 1.29 -13.93 9.42
N GLU A 108 2.48 -13.84 10.00
CA GLU A 108 2.99 -14.81 10.98
C GLU A 108 3.37 -14.08 12.27
N ASP A 109 2.95 -14.63 13.42
CA ASP A 109 3.43 -14.19 14.74
C ASP A 109 4.74 -14.90 15.06
N LEU A 110 5.82 -14.14 15.18
CA LEU A 110 7.17 -14.66 15.43
C LEU A 110 7.39 -15.14 16.88
N ARG A 111 6.36 -15.10 17.72
CA ARG A 111 6.40 -15.58 19.12
C ARG A 111 5.89 -17.00 19.28
N THR A 112 5.32 -17.60 18.23
CA THR A 112 4.83 -18.99 18.21
C THR A 112 5.72 -19.86 17.36
#